data_AF-A0AAD3ZIP8-F1
#
_entry.id   AF-A0AAD3ZIP8-F1
#
_cell.length_a   1.000
_cell.length_b   1.000
_cell.length_c   1.000
_cell.angle_alpha   90.00
_cell.angle_beta   90.00
_cell.angle_gamma   90.00
#
_symmetry.space_group_name_H-M   'P 1'
#
loop_
_entity.id
_entity.type
_entity.pdbx_description
1 polymer ?
#
loop_
_entity_poly.entity_id
_entity_poly.type
_entity_poly.pdbx_seq_one_letter_code
_entity_poly.pdbx_strand_id
1 'polypeptide(L)' 'MSIFELHGEGKGIKEISRELGVSRNTVRKYLRAREMPERKPAPRRPSILDPYKRCLELRCD' A
#
# COMPACT_ATOMS: atom_id res chain seq x y z
N MET A 1 0.29 -19.81 1.50
CA MET A 1 -0.39 -19.75 0.20
C MET A 1 -0.43 -18.31 -0.27
N SER A 2 -0.10 -18.09 -1.54
CA SER A 2 -0.15 -16.80 -2.22
C SER A 2 -1.47 -16.63 -2.99
N ILE A 3 -1.85 -15.38 -3.26
CA ILE A 3 -3.03 -15.06 -4.09
C ILE A 3 -2.93 -15.71 -5.49
N PHE A 4 -1.72 -15.79 -6.05
CA PHE A 4 -1.49 -16.35 -7.39
C PHE A 4 -1.59 -17.87 -7.42
N GLU A 5 -1.15 -18.56 -6.37
CA GLU A 5 -1.25 -20.02 -6.24
C GLU A 5 -2.72 -20.45 -6.20
N LEU A 6 -3.50 -19.84 -5.30
CA LEU A 6 -4.92 -20.14 -5.14
C LEU A 6 -5.73 -19.82 -6.41
N HIS A 7 -5.38 -18.75 -7.12
CA HIS A 7 -6.02 -18.43 -8.39
C HIS A 7 -5.62 -19.42 -9.51
N GLY A 8 -4.38 -19.91 -9.51
CA GLY A 8 -3.92 -20.96 -10.43
C GLY A 8 -4.61 -22.30 -10.20
N GLU A 9 -4.99 -22.60 -8.96
CA GLU A 9 -5.84 -23.75 -8.60
C GLU A 9 -7.31 -23.60 -9.05
N GLY A 10 -7.69 -22.44 -9.60
CA GLY A 10 -9.05 -22.18 -10.06
C GLY A 10 -10.00 -21.60 -9.01
N LYS A 11 -9.50 -21.27 -7.80
CA LYS A 11 -10.33 -20.66 -6.75
C LYS A 11 -10.77 -19.25 -7.13
N GLY A 12 -12.01 -18.93 -6.79
CA GLY A 12 -12.60 -17.62 -7.06
C GLY A 12 -12.09 -16.52 -6.13
N ILE A 13 -12.18 -15.26 -6.55
CA ILE A 13 -11.76 -14.08 -5.75
C ILE A 13 -12.40 -14.06 -4.34
N LYS A 14 -13.67 -14.47 -4.22
CA LYS A 14 -14.38 -14.50 -2.92
C LYS A 14 -13.82 -15.57 -1.99
N GLU A 15 -13.41 -16.70 -2.53
CA GLU A 15 -12.86 -17.83 -1.80
C GLU A 15 -11.44 -17.50 -1.31
N ILE A 16 -10.60 -16.99 -2.22
CA ILE A 16 -9.25 -16.48 -1.90
C ILE A 16 -9.31 -15.41 -0.79
N SER A 17 -10.30 -14.52 -0.86
CA SER A 17 -10.51 -13.48 0.16
C SER A 17 -10.86 -14.05 1.54
N ARG A 18 -11.66 -15.12 1.60
CA ARG A 18 -12.03 -15.78 2.86
C ARG A 18 -10.88 -16.60 3.44
N GLU A 19 -10.14 -17.29 2.58
CA GLU A 19 -9.03 -18.17 2.96
C GLU A 19 -7.81 -17.37 3.45
N LEU A 20 -7.45 -16.29 2.76
CA LEU A 20 -6.31 -15.43 3.13
C LEU A 20 -6.68 -14.28 4.08
N GLY A 21 -7.97 -14.04 4.36
CA GLY A 21 -8.44 -12.93 5.20
C GLY A 21 -8.19 -11.54 4.62
N VAL A 22 -7.81 -11.43 3.35
CA VAL A 22 -7.58 -10.14 2.66
C VAL A 22 -8.82 -9.65 1.96
N SER A 23 -8.93 -8.34 1.75
CA SER A 23 -10.08 -7.78 1.04
C SER A 23 -10.15 -8.30 -0.41
N ARG A 24 -11.37 -8.47 -0.92
CA ARG A 24 -11.63 -8.77 -2.35
C ARG A 24 -10.94 -7.78 -3.30
N ASN A 25 -10.82 -6.52 -2.86
CA ASN A 25 -10.13 -5.47 -3.61
C ASN A 25 -8.62 -5.71 -3.68
N THR A 26 -8.02 -6.21 -2.60
CA THR A 26 -6.62 -6.62 -2.56
C THR A 26 -6.39 -7.76 -3.54
N VAL A 27 -7.20 -8.83 -3.47
CA VAL A 27 -7.11 -9.96 -4.41
C VAL A 27 -7.22 -9.48 -5.86
N ARG A 28 -8.23 -8.65 -6.17
CA ARG A 28 -8.42 -8.10 -7.52
C ARG A 28 -7.27 -7.20 -7.97
N LYS A 29 -6.70 -6.39 -7.06
CA LYS A 29 -5.54 -5.53 -7.35
C LYS A 29 -4.33 -6.38 -7.73
N TYR A 30 -4.04 -7.43 -6.95
CA TYR A 30 -2.88 -8.28 -7.18
C TYR A 30 -3.01 -9.14 -8.44
N LEU A 31 -4.20 -9.69 -8.72
CA LEU A 31 -4.44 -10.46 -9.95
C LEU A 31 -4.39 -9.61 -11.24
N ARG A 32 -4.70 -8.31 -11.15
CA ARG A 32 -4.62 -7.39 -12.29
C ARG A 32 -3.24 -6.76 -12.46
N ALA A 33 -2.41 -6.78 -11.43
CA ALA A 33 -1.10 -6.17 -11.49
C ALA A 33 -0.16 -7.10 -12.27
N ARG A 34 0.44 -6.59 -13.34
CA ARG A 34 1.44 -7.31 -14.13
C ARG A 34 2.75 -7.53 -13.36
N GLU A 35 2.99 -6.68 -12.36
CA GLU A 35 4.13 -6.73 -11.45
C GLU A 35 3.63 -6.57 -10.01
N MET A 36 4.40 -7.04 -9.03
CA MET A 36 4.01 -6.93 -7.62
C MET A 36 3.87 -5.45 -7.25
N PRO A 37 2.68 -4.98 -6.82
CA PRO A 37 2.46 -3.56 -6.60
C PRO A 37 3.31 -3.06 -5.45
N GLU A 38 4.39 -2.35 -5.76
CA GLU A 38 5.26 -1.75 -4.76
C GLU A 38 4.48 -0.67 -3.98
N ARG A 39 4.57 -0.71 -2.65
CA ARG A 39 3.93 0.29 -1.81
C ARG A 39 4.72 1.58 -1.94
N LYS A 40 4.22 2.52 -2.74
CA LYS A 40 4.77 3.87 -2.79
C LYS A 40 4.70 4.50 -1.39
N PRO A 41 5.80 5.07 -0.87
CA PRO A 41 5.75 5.81 0.38
C PRO A 41 4.75 6.95 0.24
N ALA A 42 3.97 7.18 1.30
CA ALA A 42 3.05 8.31 1.30
C ALA A 42 3.84 9.61 1.17
N PRO A 43 3.39 10.58 0.34
CA PRO A 43 4.05 11.88 0.27
C PRO A 43 4.01 12.51 1.66
N ARG A 44 5.12 13.15 2.06
CA ARG A 44 5.17 13.90 3.31
C ARG A 44 4.18 15.06 3.19
N ARG A 45 3.23 15.11 4.12
CA ARG A 45 2.32 16.26 4.24
C ARG A 45 3.10 17.41 4.87
N PRO A 46 2.98 18.65 4.37
CA PRO A 46 3.63 19.77 5.00
C PRO A 46 3.09 19.97 6.42
N SER A 47 3.98 20.19 7.37
CA SER A 47 3.62 20.52 8.75
C SER A 47 3.43 22.03 8.91
N ILE A 48 2.67 22.45 9.94
CA ILE A 48 2.50 23.86 10.29
C ILE A 48 3.86 24.53 10.59
N LEU A 49 4.84 23.75 11.08
CA LEU A 49 6.19 24.22 11.35
C LEU A 49 7.08 24.28 10.11
N ASP A 50 6.71 23.69 8.98
CA ASP A 50 7.57 23.65 7.79
C ASP A 50 8.01 25.04 7.30
N PRO A 51 7.16 26.09 7.32
CA PRO A 51 7.59 27.45 7.01
C PRO A 51 8.61 28.03 8.00
N TYR A 52 8.61 27.56 9.26
CA TYR A 52 9.44 28.09 10.35
C TYR A 52 10.71 27.28 10.59
N LYS A 53 10.85 26.09 9.99
CA LYS A 53 12.02 25.21 10.15
C LYS A 53 13.35 25.93 9.90
N ARG A 54 13.39 26.79 8.88
CA ARG A 54 14.59 27.58 8.56
C ARG A 54 14.99 28.52 9.71
N CYS A 55 14.03 29.15 10.39
CA CYS A 55 14.35 30.03 11.54
C CYS A 55 14.77 29.22 12.77
N LEU A 56 14.15 28.05 12.98
CA LEU A 56 14.53 27.15 14.08
C LEU A 56 15.94 26.57 13.89
N GLU A 57 16.31 26.20 12.66
CA GLU A 57 17.65 25.68 12.31
C GLU A 57 18.74 26.74 12.43
N LEU A 58 18.41 28.00 12.13
CA LEU A 58 19.38 29.10 12.15
C LEU A 58 19.58 29.75 13.52
N ARG A 59 18.90 29.25 14.58
CA ARG A 59 18.92 29.84 15.93
C ARG A 59 18.69 31.35 15.85
N CYS A 60 17.46 31.74 15.52
CA CYS A 60 17.04 33.15 15.55
C CYS A 60 17.33 33.77 16.93
N ASP A 61 18.22 34.77 16.98
CA ASP A 61 18.37 35.73 18.09
C ASP A 61 17.15 36.66 18.18
#